data_AF-A0A926WMD3-F1
#
_entry.id   AF-A0A926WMD3-F1
#
_cell.length_a   1.000
_cell.length_b   1.000
_cell.length_c   1.000
_cell.angle_alpha   90.00
_cell.angle_beta   90.00
_cell.angle_gamma   90.00
#
_symmetry.space_group_name_H-M   'P 1'
#
loop_
_entity.id
_entity.type
_entity.pdbx_description
1 polymer ?
#
loop_
_entity_poly.entity_id
_entity_poly.type
_entity_poly.pdbx_seq_one_letter_code
_entity_poly.pdbx_strand_id
1 'polypeptide(L)'
;MKWKDSYYGWLIELIPLSKGYVFKCWMPNEEIGISNNHIYPSLSQAMMAARTRAKIESVKLSLFSFLNQYYEKYSLTTQEYMDLKKSVFDFTTVASQLEIQDY
;
A
#
# COMPACT_ATOMS: atom_id res chain seq x y z
N MET A 1 7.86 7.62 -21.92
CA MET A 1 8.51 6.39 -21.44
C MET A 1 7.79 5.94 -20.17
N LYS A 2 7.19 4.75 -20.16
CA LYS A 2 6.54 4.21 -18.94
C LYS A 2 7.62 3.59 -18.06
N TRP A 3 7.84 4.15 -16.88
CA TRP A 3 8.76 3.58 -15.89
C TRP A 3 7.99 2.53 -15.10
N LYS A 4 8.41 1.27 -15.24
CA LYS A 4 7.88 0.13 -14.49
C LYS A 4 8.97 -0.38 -13.54
N ASP A 5 8.74 -0.29 -12.24
CA ASP A 5 9.64 -0.81 -11.21
C ASP A 5 8.94 -1.96 -10.46
N SER A 6 9.70 -3.00 -10.09
CA SER A 6 9.20 -4.12 -9.31
C SER A 6 9.68 -4.00 -7.86
N TYR A 7 8.77 -3.80 -6.91
CA TYR A 7 9.10 -3.52 -5.52
C TYR A 7 8.18 -4.30 -4.56
N TYR A 8 8.74 -5.22 -3.75
CA TYR A 8 7.98 -6.13 -2.86
C TYR A 8 6.84 -6.89 -3.56
N GLY A 9 7.05 -7.31 -4.81
CA GLY A 9 6.01 -7.99 -5.60
C GLY A 9 4.95 -7.04 -6.16
N TRP A 10 5.15 -5.72 -6.11
CA TRP A 10 4.33 -4.72 -6.78
C TRP A 10 5.00 -4.21 -8.04
N LEU A 11 4.24 -4.05 -9.10
CA LEU A 11 4.57 -3.28 -10.28
C LEU A 11 4.16 -1.82 -10.05
N ILE A 12 5.12 -0.91 -10.08
CA ILE A 12 4.88 0.54 -9.96
C ILE A 12 4.92 1.16 -11.35
N GLU A 13 3.84 1.80 -11.77
CA GLU A 13 3.76 2.61 -12.99
C GLU A 13 3.67 4.10 -12.62
N LEU A 14 4.62 4.90 -13.12
CA LEU A 14 4.55 6.36 -13.04
C LEU A 14 3.92 6.94 -14.30
N ILE A 15 2.94 7.83 -14.12
CA ILE A 15 2.21 8.48 -15.18
C ILE A 15 2.53 9.99 -15.14
N PRO A 16 3.19 10.53 -16.18
CA PRO A 16 3.47 11.97 -16.25
C PRO A 16 2.19 12.76 -16.55
N LEU A 17 2.06 13.92 -15.92
CA LEU A 17 1.00 14.92 -16.11
C LEU A 17 1.62 16.31 -16.35
N SER A 18 0.81 17.28 -16.77
CA SER A 18 1.26 18.66 -17.04
C SER A 18 1.87 19.37 -15.82
N LYS A 19 1.54 18.94 -14.61
CA LYS A 19 1.98 19.54 -13.35
C LYS A 19 2.86 18.63 -12.48
N GLY A 20 3.29 17.47 -12.99
CA GLY A 20 4.06 16.51 -12.22
C GLY A 20 3.78 15.07 -12.60
N TYR A 21 3.73 14.17 -11.62
CA TYR A 21 3.59 12.73 -11.80
C TYR A 21 2.57 12.17 -10.82
N VAL A 22 1.81 11.17 -11.27
CA VAL A 22 1.02 10.29 -10.41
C VAL A 22 1.55 8.87 -10.53
N PHE A 23 1.20 8.01 -9.58
CA PHE A 23 1.60 6.61 -9.62
C PHE A 23 0.40 5.67 -9.50
N LYS A 24 0.60 4.46 -10.03
CA LYS A 24 -0.26 3.31 -9.79
C LYS A 24 0.62 2.12 -9.42
N CYS A 25 0.23 1.37 -8.41
CA CYS A 25 0.90 0.14 -7.99
C CYS A 25 -0.06 -1.03 -8.20
N TRP A 26 0.44 -2.13 -8.75
CA TRP A 26 -0.35 -3.31 -9.07
C TRP A 26 0.37 -4.55 -8.59
N MET A 27 -0.33 -5.54 -8.05
CA MET A 27 0.26 -6.88 -8.00
C MET A 27 0.28 -7.50 -9.41
N PRO A 28 1.19 -8.44 -9.72
CA PRO A 28 1.33 -9.07 -11.04
C PRO A 28 0.06 -9.75 -11.57
N ASN A 29 -0.87 -10.11 -10.68
CA ASN A 29 -2.17 -10.68 -11.03
C ASN A 29 -3.26 -9.62 -11.29
N GLU A 30 -2.92 -8.33 -11.24
CA GLU A 30 -3.80 -7.17 -11.47
C GLU A 30 -4.99 -7.04 -10.48
N GLU A 31 -5.08 -7.88 -9.45
CA GLU A 31 -6.23 -7.92 -8.53
C GLU A 31 -6.22 -6.76 -7.51
N ILE A 32 -5.06 -6.21 -7.18
CA ILE A 32 -4.94 -5.10 -6.24
C ILE A 32 -4.24 -3.92 -6.91
N GLY A 33 -5.02 -2.88 -7.19
CA GLY A 33 -4.54 -1.59 -7.68
C GLY A 33 -4.52 -0.55 -6.57
N ILE A 34 -3.35 -0.02 -6.24
CA ILE A 34 -3.20 1.12 -5.34
C ILE A 34 -2.90 2.35 -6.19
N SER A 35 -3.67 3.42 -6.01
CA SER A 35 -3.39 4.70 -6.66
C SER A 35 -3.66 5.84 -5.70
N ASN A 36 -2.94 6.95 -5.92
CA ASN A 36 -3.19 8.22 -5.25
C ASN A 36 -3.58 9.27 -6.32
N ASN A 37 -4.50 10.16 -5.99
CA ASN A 37 -4.88 11.30 -6.84
C ASN A 37 -3.95 12.52 -6.65
N HIS A 38 -3.00 12.45 -5.73
CA HIS A 38 -1.99 13.48 -5.49
C HIS A 38 -0.99 13.54 -6.64
N ILE A 39 -0.74 14.75 -7.13
CA ILE A 39 0.24 15.02 -8.19
C ILE A 39 1.56 15.42 -7.53
N TYR A 40 2.56 14.55 -7.65
CA TYR A 40 3.90 14.79 -7.12
C TYR A 40 4.70 15.67 -8.09
N PRO A 41 5.35 16.75 -7.64
CA PRO A 41 6.09 17.66 -8.52
C PRO A 41 7.23 17.01 -9.30
N SER A 42 7.85 15.96 -8.74
CA SER A 42 9.02 15.30 -9.36
C SER A 42 8.85 13.78 -9.46
N LEU A 43 9.58 13.18 -10.40
CA LEU A 43 9.62 11.73 -10.58
C LEU A 43 10.16 11.01 -9.33
N SER A 44 11.15 11.60 -8.66
CA SER A 44 11.71 11.07 -7.41
C SER A 44 10.68 11.02 -6.30
N GLN A 45 9.95 12.11 -6.07
CA GLN A 45 8.87 12.16 -5.07
C GLN A 45 7.76 11.16 -5.39
N ALA A 46 7.33 11.06 -6.65
CA ALA A 46 6.33 10.10 -7.08
C ALA A 46 6.77 8.65 -6.85
N MET A 47 8.03 8.33 -7.18
CA MET A 47 8.59 6.98 -6.99
C MET A 47 8.71 6.63 -5.52
N MET A 48 9.19 7.56 -4.69
CA MET A 48 9.29 7.37 -3.25
C MET A 48 7.92 7.12 -2.63
N ALA A 49 6.93 7.94 -2.96
CA ALA A 49 5.56 7.77 -2.47
C ALA A 49 4.94 6.44 -2.93
N ALA A 50 5.17 6.04 -4.18
CA ALA A 50 4.71 4.76 -4.70
C ALA A 50 5.30 3.57 -3.93
N ARG A 51 6.62 3.60 -3.67
CA ARG A 51 7.34 2.57 -2.90
C ARG A 51 6.88 2.52 -1.44
N THR A 52 6.74 3.67 -0.77
CA THR A 52 6.18 3.75 0.58
C THR A 52 4.80 3.10 0.61
N ARG A 53 3.92 3.47 -0.33
CA ARG A 53 2.56 2.94 -0.36
C ARG A 53 2.54 1.43 -0.60
N ALA A 54 3.33 0.93 -1.55
CA ALA A 54 3.48 -0.50 -1.80
C ALA A 54 4.00 -1.26 -0.58
N LYS A 55 4.95 -0.68 0.17
CA LYS A 55 5.48 -1.25 1.42
C LYS A 55 4.40 -1.37 2.49
N ILE A 56 3.65 -0.28 2.75
CA ILE A 56 2.58 -0.28 3.77
C ILE A 56 1.51 -1.31 3.42
N GLU A 57 1.11 -1.38 2.16
CA GLU A 57 0.11 -2.34 1.70
C GLU A 57 0.61 -3.79 1.78
N SER A 58 1.90 -4.04 1.52
CA SER A 58 2.52 -5.36 1.74
C SER A 58 2.47 -5.78 3.21
N VAL A 59 2.76 -4.84 4.12
CA VAL A 59 2.65 -5.09 5.57
C VAL A 59 1.20 -5.40 5.96
N LYS A 60 0.24 -4.61 5.46
CA LYS A 60 -1.20 -4.83 5.72
C LYS A 60 -1.64 -6.23 5.29
N LEU A 61 -1.29 -6.64 4.07
CA LEU A 61 -1.64 -7.96 3.52
C LEU A 61 -0.99 -9.09 4.31
N SER A 62 0.28 -8.92 4.70
CA SER A 62 0.99 -9.92 5.50
C SER A 62 0.36 -10.10 6.88
N LEU A 63 -0.01 -9.02 7.55
CA LEU A 63 -0.70 -9.05 8.84
C LEU A 63 -2.09 -9.66 8.73
N PHE A 64 -2.86 -9.34 7.69
CA PHE A 64 -4.16 -9.98 7.45
C PHE A 64 -4.03 -11.47 7.15
N SER A 65 -3.03 -11.87 6.35
CA SER A 65 -2.76 -13.29 6.10
C SER A 65 -2.41 -14.03 7.38
N PHE A 66 -1.55 -13.45 8.23
CA PHE A 66 -1.23 -13.97 9.55
C PHE A 66 -2.47 -14.10 10.43
N LEU A 67 -3.30 -13.05 10.55
CA LEU A 67 -4.52 -13.09 11.35
C LEU A 67 -5.51 -14.15 10.85
N ASN A 68 -5.68 -14.31 9.54
CA ASN A 68 -6.56 -15.32 8.97
C ASN A 68 -6.09 -16.73 9.33
N GLN A 69 -4.78 -17.01 9.20
CA GLN A 69 -4.20 -18.30 9.57
C GLN A 69 -4.38 -18.60 11.07
N TYR A 70 -4.27 -17.59 11.94
CA TYR A 70 -4.45 -17.75 13.39
C TYR A 70 -5.92 -17.87 13.79
N TYR A 71 -6.83 -17.17 13.12
CA TYR A 71 -8.26 -17.33 13.34
C TYR A 71 -8.72 -18.76 13.03
N GLU A 72 -8.26 -19.31 11.90
CA GLU A 72 -8.61 -20.68 11.49
C GLU A 72 -8.00 -21.75 12.41
N LYS A 73 -6.87 -21.46 13.08
CA LYS A 73 -6.02 -22.49 13.70
C LYS A 73 -5.88 -22.39 15.23
N TYR A 74 -6.15 -21.23 15.84
CA TYR A 74 -5.78 -20.95 17.25
C TYR A 74 -6.83 -20.18 18.08
N SER A 75 -8.12 -20.47 17.90
CA SER A 75 -9.18 -20.11 18.87
C SER A 75 -9.39 -18.61 19.13
N LEU A 76 -8.99 -17.71 18.23
CA LEU A 76 -9.46 -16.33 18.29
C LEU A 76 -10.99 -16.34 18.19
N THR A 77 -11.65 -15.67 19.11
CA THR A 77 -13.07 -15.39 18.94
C THR A 77 -13.26 -14.49 17.71
N THR A 78 -14.45 -14.56 17.11
CA THR A 78 -14.79 -13.69 15.98
C THR A 78 -14.59 -12.20 16.32
N GLN A 79 -14.87 -11.80 17.57
CA GLN A 79 -14.69 -10.42 18.00
C GLN A 79 -13.21 -10.02 18.06
N GLU A 80 -12.35 -10.83 18.68
CA GLU A 80 -10.90 -10.56 18.74
C GLU A 80 -10.28 -10.47 17.34
N TYR A 81 -10.69 -11.36 16.43
CA TYR A 81 -10.25 -11.31 15.04
C TYR A 81 -10.66 -9.99 14.36
N MET A 82 -11.91 -9.54 14.55
CA MET A 82 -12.40 -8.29 13.97
C MET A 82 -11.69 -7.06 14.57
N ASP A 83 -11.44 -7.06 15.88
CA ASP A 83 -10.74 -5.97 16.56
C ASP A 83 -9.27 -5.88 16.11
N LEU A 84 -8.57 -7.00 15.98
CA LEU A 84 -7.21 -7.05 15.45
C LEU A 84 -7.16 -6.60 13.99
N LYS A 85 -8.10 -7.05 13.16
CA LYS A 85 -8.19 -6.63 11.75
C LYS A 85 -8.42 -5.12 11.63
N LYS A 86 -9.28 -4.56 12.48
CA LYS A 86 -9.50 -3.11 12.56
C LYS A 86 -8.24 -2.37 13.00
N SER A 87 -7.56 -2.85 14.04
CA SER A 87 -6.31 -2.24 14.52
C SER A 87 -5.23 -2.17 13.43
N VAL A 88 -5.06 -3.25 12.65
CA VAL A 88 -4.14 -3.27 11.50
C VAL A 88 -4.58 -2.28 10.41
N PHE A 89 -5.88 -2.19 10.12
CA PHE A 89 -6.41 -1.21 9.16
C PHE A 89 -6.16 0.23 9.60
N ASP A 90 -6.44 0.55 10.86
CA ASP A 90 -6.25 1.89 11.42
C ASP A 90 -4.76 2.27 11.41
N PHE A 91 -3.88 1.36 11.85
CA PHE A 91 -2.43 1.57 11.83
C PHE A 91 -1.91 1.86 10.42
N THR A 92 -2.30 1.04 9.43
CA THR A 92 -1.82 1.19 8.05
C THR A 92 -2.42 2.41 7.36
N THR A 93 -3.62 2.85 7.75
CA THR A 93 -4.22 4.11 7.30
C THR A 93 -3.41 5.30 7.80
N VAL A 94 -3.12 5.36 9.10
CA VAL A 94 -2.31 6.43 9.71
C VAL A 94 -0.90 6.45 9.12
N ALA A 95 -0.24 5.29 9.00
CA ALA A 95 1.08 5.18 8.40
C ALA A 95 1.11 5.71 6.95
N SER A 96 0.03 5.51 6.19
CA SER A 96 -0.07 6.03 4.82
C SER A 96 -0.30 7.54 4.71
N GLN A 97 -0.73 8.19 5.80
CA GLN A 97 -0.99 9.62 5.86
C GLN A 97 0.22 10.40 6.41
N LEU A 98 0.94 9.84 7.39
CA LEU A 98 2.05 10.52 8.07
C LEU A 98 3.21 10.88 7.13
N GLU A 99 3.56 10.03 6.16
CA GLU A 99 4.67 10.34 5.23
C GLU A 99 4.28 11.32 4.10
N ILE A 100 3.00 11.70 3.96
CA ILE A 100 2.57 12.70 2.99
C ILE A 100 2.81 14.13 3.51
N GLN A 101 2.98 14.31 4.82
CA GLN A 101 3.10 15.64 5.45
C GLN A 101 4.53 16.18 5.55
N ASP A 102 5.56 15.34 5.38
CA ASP A 102 6.96 15.71 5.60
C ASP A 102 7.74 16.14 4.32
N TYR A 103 7.06 16.53 3.23
CA TYR A 103 7.71 16.94 1.96
C TYR A 103 7.10 18.16 1.27
#